data_AF-A0A7C6RJZ3-F1
#
_entry.id   AF-A0A7C6RJZ3-F1
#
_cell.length_a   1.000
_cell.length_b   1.000
_cell.length_c   1.000
_cell.angle_alpha   90.00
_cell.angle_beta   90.00
_cell.angle_gamma   90.00
#
_symmetry.space_group_name_H-M   'P 1'
#
loop_
_entity.id
_entity.type
_entity.pdbx_description
1 polymer ?
#
loop_
_entity_poly.entity_id
_entity_poly.type
_entity_poly.pdbx_seq_one_letter_code
_entity_poly.pdbx_strand_id
1 'polypeptide(L)' 'MNDIRRRTVFFVSDGTGITAETLGHSLLAQFPDAKFRQIRAPFVDDIDKAIDCAAQIRDAAIEDGVRP' A
#
# COMPACT_ATOMS: atom_id res chain seq x y z
N MET A 1 -8.14 3.86 -25.21
CA MET A 1 -7.85 2.62 -24.46
C MET A 1 -7.73 3.02 -23.01
N ASN A 2 -8.60 2.50 -22.15
CA ASN A 2 -8.69 2.92 -20.75
C ASN A 2 -7.44 2.38 -20.04
N ASP A 3 -6.46 3.25 -19.79
CA ASP A 3 -5.24 2.90 -19.09
C ASP A 3 -5.61 2.58 -17.64
N ILE A 4 -5.79 1.29 -17.31
CA ILE A 4 -6.12 0.85 -15.96
C ILE A 4 -4.85 1.03 -15.12
N ARG A 5 -4.67 2.25 -14.62
CA ARG A 5 -3.51 2.61 -13.80
C ARG A 5 -3.57 1.83 -12.48
N ARG A 6 -2.62 0.91 -12.35
CA ARG A 6 -2.38 0.09 -11.15
C ARG A 6 -2.06 1.03 -9.99
N ARG A 7 -2.72 0.83 -8.84
CA ARG A 7 -2.51 1.61 -7.61
C ARG A 7 -1.88 0.74 -6.53
N THR A 8 -0.82 1.20 -5.91
CA THR A 8 -0.14 0.46 -4.86
C THR A 8 -0.73 0.83 -3.50
N VAL A 9 -1.11 -0.18 -2.72
CA VAL A 9 -1.63 -0.05 -1.36
C VAL A 9 -0.63 -0.68 -0.41
N PHE A 10 -0.19 0.09 0.59
CA PHE A 10 0.70 -0.39 1.64
C PHE A 10 -0.08 -0.63 2.93
N PHE A 11 0.06 -1.82 3.52
CA PHE A 11 -0.42 -2.14 4.86
C PHE A 11 0.76 -2.06 5.82
N VAL A 12 0.86 -0.94 6.54
CA VAL A 12 1.98 -0.65 7.45
C VAL A 12 1.58 -0.99 8.88
N SER A 13 2.45 -1.67 9.62
CA SER A 13 2.24 -2.02 11.04
C SER A 13 3.57 -2.16 11.76
N ASP A 14 3.61 -1.79 13.04
CA ASP A 14 4.67 -2.07 13.99
C ASP A 14 4.71 -3.55 14.46
N GLY A 15 3.63 -4.31 14.22
CA GLY A 15 3.54 -5.75 14.43
C GLY A 15 3.48 -6.54 13.13
N THR A 16 2.64 -7.59 13.08
CA THR A 16 2.56 -8.50 11.92
C THR A 16 1.80 -7.93 10.71
N GLY A 17 1.03 -6.85 10.88
CA GLY A 17 0.24 -6.26 9.80
C GLY A 17 -1.04 -7.02 9.40
N ILE A 18 -1.37 -8.14 10.06
CA ILE A 18 -2.56 -8.95 9.73
C ILE A 18 -3.86 -8.14 9.87
N THR A 19 -3.97 -7.32 10.92
CA THR A 19 -5.16 -6.47 11.13
C THR A 19 -5.29 -5.42 10.03
N ALA A 20 -4.19 -4.76 9.66
CA ALA A 20 -4.18 -3.74 8.60
C ALA A 20 -4.56 -4.35 7.24
N GLU A 21 -4.03 -5.53 6.92
CA GLU A 21 -4.37 -6.27 5.70
C GLU A 21 -5.85 -6.70 5.69
N THR A 22 -6.36 -7.25 6.79
CA THR A 22 -7.75 -7.74 6.87
C THR A 22 -8.76 -6.60 6.69
N LEU A 23 -8.54 -5.48 7.38
CA LEU A 23 -9.38 -4.28 7.23
C LEU A 23 -9.23 -3.68 5.83
N GLY A 24 -8.00 -3.64 5.33
CA GLY A 24 -7.67 -3.20 3.99
C GLY A 24 -8.41 -3.97 2.90
N HIS A 25 -8.36 -5.30 2.92
CA HIS A 25 -9.10 -6.15 1.99
C HIS A 25 -10.60 -5.85 2.00
N SER A 26 -11.19 -5.65 3.18
CA SER A 26 -12.62 -5.32 3.31
C SER A 26 -12.95 -3.95 2.69
N LEU A 27 -12.06 -2.97 2.84
CA LEU A 27 -12.20 -1.64 2.24
C LEU A 27 -12.03 -1.70 0.71
N LEU A 28 -10.99 -2.36 0.22
CA LEU A 28 -10.68 -2.43 -1.21
C LEU A 28 -11.76 -3.20 -2.00
N ALA A 29 -12.46 -4.13 -1.37
CA ALA A 29 -13.60 -4.83 -1.97
C ALA A 29 -14.75 -3.90 -2.40
N GLN A 30 -14.82 -2.67 -1.87
CA GLN A 30 -15.80 -1.65 -2.28
C GLN A 30 -15.46 -1.01 -3.65
N PHE A 31 -14.29 -1.31 -4.23
CA PHE A 31 -13.80 -0.74 -5.48
C PHE A 31 -13.50 -1.85 -6.52
N PRO A 32 -14.52 -2.58 -7.02
CA PRO A 32 -14.32 -3.77 -7.86
C PRO A 32 -13.62 -3.49 -9.20
N ASP A 33 -13.75 -2.27 -9.73
CA ASP A 33 -13.14 -1.86 -10.99
C ASP A 33 -11.68 -1.40 -10.84
N ALA A 34 -11.22 -1.16 -9.62
CA ALA A 34 -9.86 -0.72 -9.35
C ALA A 34 -8.88 -1.91 -9.30
N LYS A 35 -7.67 -1.71 -9.83
CA LYS A 35 -6.60 -2.70 -9.77
C LYS A 35 -5.55 -2.26 -8.76
N PHE A 36 -5.48 -2.98 -7.64
CA PHE A 36 -4.53 -2.69 -6.58
C PHE A 36 -3.34 -3.66 -6.60
N ARG A 37 -2.12 -3.13 -6.48
CA ARG A 37 -0.94 -3.88 -6.05
C ARG A 37 -0.85 -3.72 -4.54
N GLN A 38 -0.88 -4.82 -3.79
CA GLN A 38 -0.90 -4.76 -2.33
C GLN A 38 0.46 -5.17 -1.77
N ILE A 39 0.97 -4.38 -0.82
CA ILE A 39 2.27 -4.60 -0.17
C ILE A 39 2.05 -4.58 1.34
N ARG A 40 2.62 -5.57 2.04
CA ARG A 40 2.67 -5.57 3.51
C ARG A 40 4.02 -5.03 3.97
N ALA A 41 3.99 -4.11 4.93
CA ALA A 41 5.15 -3.58 5.63
C ALA A 41 4.98 -3.85 7.14
N PRO A 42 5.25 -5.09 7.59
CA PRO A 42 5.21 -5.45 9.01
C PRO A 42 6.48 -5.00 9.75
N PHE A 43 6.41 -4.94 11.07
CA PHE A 43 7.51 -4.61 11.97
C PHE A 43 8.19 -3.26 11.70
N VAL A 44 7.41 -2.27 11.24
CA VAL A 44 7.84 -0.86 11.12
C VAL A 44 7.73 -0.19 12.50
N ASP A 45 8.62 -0.61 13.41
CA ASP A 45 8.58 -0.31 14.85
C ASP A 45 9.70 0.65 15.31
N ASP A 46 10.52 1.14 14.38
CA ASP A 46 11.56 2.15 14.63
C ASP A 46 11.62 3.20 13.51
N ILE A 47 12.35 4.28 13.79
CA ILE A 47 12.43 5.45 12.91
C ILE A 47 13.09 5.10 11.57
N ASP A 48 14.14 4.28 11.57
CA ASP A 48 14.87 3.96 10.35
C ASP A 48 13.98 3.15 9.41
N LYS A 49 13.27 2.14 9.93
CA LYS A 49 12.29 1.36 9.17
C LYS A 49 11.14 2.22 8.65
N ALA A 50 10.68 3.20 9.43
CA ALA A 50 9.63 4.12 8.99
C ALA A 50 10.10 4.99 7.82
N ILE A 51 11.34 5.48 7.87
CA ILE A 51 11.96 6.25 6.78
C ILE A 51 12.09 5.40 5.52
N ASP A 52 12.55 4.16 5.65
CA ASP A 52 12.67 3.22 4.53
C ASP A 52 11.30 2.86 3.92
N CYS A 53 10.29 2.60 4.76
CA CYS A 53 8.93 2.37 4.32
C CYS A 53 8.37 3.58 3.55
N ALA A 54 8.60 4.79 4.06
CA ALA A 54 8.19 6.02 3.38
C ALA A 54 8.92 6.23 2.05
N ALA A 55 10.19 5.82 1.93
CA ALA A 55 10.91 5.83 0.66
C ALA A 55 10.25 4.88 -0.37
N GLN A 56 9.94 3.64 0.03
CA GLN A 56 9.26 2.67 -0.83
C GLN A 56 7.87 3.15 -1.29
N ILE A 57 7.12 3.81 -0.40
CA ILE A 57 5.81 4.40 -0.75
C ILE A 57 5.98 5.51 -1.79
N ARG A 58 7.00 6.36 -1.67
CA ARG A 58 7.28 7.43 -2.65
C ARG A 58 7.68 6.84 -4.00
N ASP A 59 8.54 5.82 -4.01
CA ASP A 59 8.95 5.16 -5.25
C ASP A 59 7.75 4.54 -5.96
N ALA A 60 6.90 3.83 -5.22
CA ALA A 60 5.65 3.27 -5.76
C ALA A 60 4.71 4.34 -6.32
N ALA A 61 4.62 5.51 -5.67
CA ALA A 61 3.80 6.62 -6.17
C ALA A 61 4.33 7.19 -7.50
N ILE A 62 5.66 7.23 -7.67
CA ILE A 62 6.30 7.62 -8.94
C ILE A 62 6.00 6.58 -10.02
N GLU A 63 6.13 5.29 -9.70
CA GLU A 63 5.85 4.17 -10.61
C GLU A 63 4.38 4.14 -11.06
N ASP A 64 3.45 4.30 -10.12
CA ASP A 64 2.01 4.24 -10.41
C ASP A 64 1.53 5.47 -11.21
N GLY A 65 2.22 6.62 -11.08
CA GLY A 65 1.93 7.82 -11.86
C GLY A 65 0.52 8.39 -11.62
N VAL A 66 -0.07 8.09 -10.47
CA VAL A 66 -1.42 8.51 -10.06
C VAL A 66 -1.38 9.21 -8.71
N ARG A 67 -2.23 10.21 -8.55
CA ARG A 67 -2.47 10.82 -7.25
C ARG A 67 -3.32 9.87 -6.38
N PRO A 68 -3.08 9.83 -5.06
CA PRO A 68 -3.91 9.09 -4.11
C PRO A 68 -5.39 9.46 -4.20
#